data_AF-A0A3D4P3H0-F1
#
_entry.id   AF-A0A3D4P3H0-F1
#
_cell.length_a   1.000
_cell.length_b   1.000
_cell.length_c   1.000
_cell.angle_alpha   90.00
_cell.angle_beta   90.00
_cell.angle_gamma   90.00
#
_symmetry.space_group_name_H-M   'P 1'
#
loop_
_entity.id
_entity.type
_entity.pdbx_description
1 polymer ?
#
loop_
_entity_poly.entity_id
_entity_poly.type
_entity_poly.pdbx_seq_one_letter_code
_entity_poly.pdbx_strand_id
1 'polypeptide(L)'
;MEYLRIKQAIIDQKSELENVYRTEKIVPRENLEDYGKLLASDQIKVITGPRRAGKSVFCLQLLQGREFAYINFDDESLAGLKREDLNLVLKAFYEIYGKPEYL
;
A
#
# COMPACT_ATOMS: atom_id res chain seq x y z
N MET A 1 -1.74 -4.44 -19.72
CA MET A 1 -0.54 -5.14 -19.22
C MET A 1 -0.91 -6.60 -18.94
N GLU A 2 0.04 -7.55 -19.00
CA GLU A 2 -0.27 -8.94 -18.67
C GLU A 2 -0.58 -9.12 -17.17
N TYR A 3 -1.62 -9.90 -16.85
CA TYR A 3 -2.05 -10.17 -15.48
C TYR A 3 -0.92 -10.70 -14.59
N LEU A 4 -0.14 -11.66 -15.10
CA LEU A 4 0.93 -12.29 -14.33
C LEU A 4 2.02 -11.29 -13.92
N ARG A 5 2.31 -10.31 -14.79
CA ARG A 5 3.25 -9.22 -14.49
C ARG A 5 2.73 -8.30 -13.37
N ILE A 6 1.45 -7.92 -13.42
CA ILE A 6 0.81 -7.12 -12.36
C ILE A 6 0.86 -7.87 -11.03
N LYS A 7 0.49 -9.16 -11.06
CA LYS A 7 0.49 -10.01 -9.87
C LYS A 7 1.89 -10.13 -9.27
N GLN A 8 2.91 -10.37 -10.10
CA GLN A 8 4.29 -10.47 -9.63
C GLN A 8 4.77 -9.16 -9.01
N ALA A 9 4.49 -8.02 -9.63
CA ALA A 9 4.85 -6.70 -9.08
C ALA A 9 4.25 -6.47 -7.69
N ILE A 10 2.97 -6.84 -7.48
CA ILE A 10 2.33 -6.70 -6.16
C ILE A 10 2.96 -7.66 -5.13
N ILE A 11 3.32 -8.89 -5.52
CA ILE A 11 4.02 -9.84 -4.64
C ILE A 11 5.38 -9.28 -4.21
N ASP A 12 6.15 -8.76 -5.17
CA ASP A 12 7.48 -8.22 -4.92
C ASP A 12 7.40 -7.01 -3.98
N GLN A 13 6.47 -6.09 -4.23
CA GLN A 13 6.21 -4.93 -3.37
C GLN A 13 5.74 -5.32 -1.97
N LYS A 14 4.90 -6.37 -1.84
CA LYS A 14 4.50 -6.90 -0.53
C LYS A 14 5.70 -7.42 0.24
N SER A 15 6.56 -8.21 -0.40
CA SER A 15 7.78 -8.74 0.22
C SER A 15 8.75 -7.63 0.62
N GLU A 16 8.91 -6.59 -0.20
CA GLU A 16 9.71 -5.41 0.15
C GLU A 16 9.19 -4.72 1.41
N LEU A 17 7.88 -4.50 1.48
CA LEU A 17 7.20 -3.86 2.60
C LEU A 17 7.32 -4.69 3.89
N GLU A 18 7.17 -6.01 3.81
CA GLU A 18 7.41 -6.93 4.93
C GLU A 18 8.88 -6.90 5.39
N ASN A 19 9.82 -6.79 4.45
CA ASN A 19 11.24 -6.65 4.77
C ASN A 19 11.51 -5.34 5.51
N VAL A 20 10.96 -4.22 5.04
CA VAL A 20 11.08 -2.91 5.70
C VAL A 20 10.61 -2.98 7.16
N TYR A 21 9.47 -3.63 7.43
CA TYR A 21 9.01 -3.82 8.81
C TYR A 21 9.95 -4.65 9.68
N ARG A 22 10.62 -5.65 9.10
CA ARG A 22 11.49 -6.57 9.84
C ARG A 22 12.89 -6.00 10.08
N THR A 23 13.43 -5.24 9.13
CA THR A 23 14.84 -4.82 9.15
C THR A 23 15.04 -3.38 9.59
N GLU A 24 14.10 -2.49 9.29
CA GLU A 24 14.29 -1.06 9.50
C GLU A 24 13.89 -0.61 10.91
N LYS A 25 14.69 0.31 11.47
CA LYS A 25 14.36 1.00 12.72
C LYS A 25 13.44 2.19 12.42
N ILE A 26 12.16 1.90 12.18
CA ILE A 26 11.16 2.94 11.89
C ILE A 26 10.87 3.74 13.15
N VAL A 27 11.04 5.06 13.07
CA VAL A 27 10.68 5.99 14.16
C VAL A 27 9.16 6.18 14.20
N PRO A 28 8.49 5.97 15.34
CA PRO A 28 7.05 6.25 15.50
C PRO A 28 6.71 7.69 15.14
N ARG A 29 5.63 7.86 14.36
CA ARG A 29 5.10 9.19 14.03
C ARG A 29 4.26 9.72 15.18
N GLU A 30 4.30 11.03 15.37
CA GLU A 30 3.45 11.71 16.34
C GLU A 30 1.97 11.57 15.96
N ASN A 31 1.10 11.51 16.96
CA ASN A 31 -0.37 11.50 16.84
C ASN A 31 -0.96 10.37 15.98
N LEU A 32 -0.25 9.23 15.82
CA LEU A 32 -0.75 8.07 15.06
C LEU A 32 -2.12 7.58 15.57
N GLU A 33 -2.35 7.61 16.88
CA GLU A 33 -3.64 7.22 17.48
C GLU A 33 -4.78 8.14 17.04
N ASP A 34 -4.55 9.45 16.98
CA ASP A 34 -5.55 10.42 16.55
C ASP A 34 -5.88 10.28 15.07
N TYR A 35 -4.86 10.09 14.22
CA TYR A 35 -5.08 9.79 12.81
C TYR A 35 -5.74 8.42 12.61
N GLY A 36 -5.48 7.45 13.49
CA GLY A 36 -6.12 6.13 13.48
C GLY A 36 -7.63 6.21 13.63
N LYS A 37 -8.16 7.21 14.35
CA LYS A 37 -9.61 7.45 14.47
C LYS A 37 -10.25 7.79 13.13
N LEU A 38 -9.52 8.40 12.20
CA LEU A 38 -10.01 8.73 10.85
C LEU A 38 -10.25 7.47 10.00
N LEU A 39 -9.67 6.33 10.37
CA LEU A 39 -9.89 5.06 9.67
C LEU A 39 -11.31 4.51 9.88
N ALA A 40 -12.04 4.97 10.92
CA ALA A 40 -13.40 4.51 11.19
C ALA A 40 -14.45 4.98 10.15
N SER A 41 -14.10 5.99 9.34
CA SER A 41 -14.94 6.46 8.23
C SER A 41 -14.54 5.73 6.95
N ASP A 42 -15.48 5.33 6.09
CA ASP A 42 -15.18 4.71 4.78
C ASP A 42 -14.70 5.71 3.70
N GLN A 43 -14.56 6.99 4.05
CA GLN A 43 -14.12 8.01 3.12
C GLN A 43 -12.68 7.77 2.63
N ILE A 44 -12.37 8.21 1.41
CA ILE A 44 -11.00 8.15 0.87
C ILE A 44 -10.11 9.08 1.72
N LYS A 45 -8.94 8.57 2.14
CA LYS A 45 -7.93 9.35 2.86
C LYS A 45 -6.82 9.73 1.90
N VAL A 46 -6.52 11.03 1.84
CA VAL A 46 -5.46 11.57 1.00
C VAL A 46 -4.36 12.11 1.90
N ILE A 47 -3.16 11.53 1.80
CA ILE A 47 -1.99 11.95 2.58
C ILE A 47 -1.05 12.72 1.65
N THR A 48 -0.94 14.03 1.89
CA THR A 48 -0.15 14.95 1.05
C THR A 48 1.08 15.48 1.77
N GLY A 49 2.08 15.96 1.01
CA GLY A 49 3.25 16.62 1.58
C GLY A 49 4.50 16.52 0.68
N PRO A 50 5.61 17.18 1.04
CA PRO A 50 6.83 17.24 0.23
C PRO A 50 7.44 15.87 -0.09
N ARG A 51 8.28 15.81 -1.14
CA ARG A 51 9.11 14.63 -1.46
C ARG A 51 10.02 14.31 -0.27
N ARG A 52 10.13 13.02 0.07
CA ARG A 52 10.88 12.50 1.24
C ARG A 52 10.35 12.88 2.63
N ALA A 53 9.11 13.37 2.74
CA ALA A 53 8.46 13.55 4.05
C ALA A 53 8.08 12.23 4.75
N GLY A 54 8.28 11.07 4.09
CA GLY A 54 7.98 9.73 4.65
C GLY A 54 6.49 9.42 4.74
N LYS A 55 5.72 9.85 3.73
CA LYS A 55 4.26 9.61 3.62
C LYS A 55 3.92 8.12 3.55
N SER A 56 4.61 7.35 2.70
CA SER A 56 4.40 5.91 2.60
C SER A 56 4.66 5.22 3.94
N VAL A 57 5.75 5.58 4.63
CA VAL A 57 6.05 5.08 5.98
C VAL A 57 4.96 5.44 6.98
N PHE A 58 4.39 6.64 6.90
CA PHE A 58 3.25 7.04 7.74
C PHE A 58 2.00 6.19 7.45
N CYS A 59 1.66 5.93 6.19
CA CYS A 59 0.55 5.02 5.84
C CYS A 59 0.76 3.63 6.43
N LEU A 60 1.99 3.11 6.31
CA LEU A 60 2.37 1.81 6.86
C LEU A 60 2.16 1.77 8.37
N GLN A 61 2.71 2.73 9.10
CA GLN A 61 2.52 2.82 10.56
C GLN A 61 1.06 2.98 10.97
N LEU A 62 0.27 3.74 10.21
CA LEU A 62 -1.15 3.94 10.46
C LEU A 62 -1.98 2.65 10.29
N LEU A 63 -1.58 1.80 9.35
CA LEU A 63 -2.23 0.52 9.03
C LEU A 63 -1.54 -0.69 9.71
N GLN A 64 -0.57 -0.46 10.59
CA GLN A 64 0.15 -1.55 11.24
C GLN A 64 -0.81 -2.42 12.06
N GLY A 65 -0.74 -3.74 11.82
CA GLY A 65 -1.62 -4.72 12.46
C GLY A 65 -3.03 -4.82 11.84
N ARG A 66 -3.30 -4.11 10.73
CA ARG A 66 -4.55 -4.20 9.96
C ARG A 66 -4.34 -4.97 8.66
N GLU A 67 -5.42 -5.49 8.10
CA GLU A 67 -5.39 -6.15 6.80
C GLU A 67 -5.53 -5.13 5.67
N PHE A 68 -4.47 -4.92 4.88
CA PHE A 68 -4.48 -3.98 3.77
C PHE A 68 -3.76 -4.54 2.53
N ALA A 69 -4.21 -4.11 1.35
CA ALA A 69 -3.44 -4.27 0.11
C ALA A 69 -2.60 -3.02 -0.16
N TYR A 70 -1.51 -3.19 -0.90
CA TYR A 70 -0.60 -2.09 -1.23
C TYR A 70 -0.17 -2.18 -2.68
N ILE A 71 -0.07 -1.03 -3.34
CA ILE A 71 0.59 -0.88 -4.62
C ILE A 71 1.24 0.50 -4.74
N ASN A 72 2.46 0.52 -5.24
CA ASN A 72 3.15 1.72 -5.68
C ASN A 72 2.98 1.85 -7.20
N PHE A 73 2.08 2.73 -7.64
CA PHE A 73 1.86 2.97 -9.08
C PHE A 73 3.05 3.65 -9.79
N ASP A 74 3.98 4.25 -9.04
CA ASP A 74 5.19 4.87 -9.61
C ASP A 74 6.31 3.84 -9.89
N ASP A 75 6.11 2.58 -9.52
CA ASP A 75 7.10 1.52 -9.70
C ASP A 75 7.32 1.15 -11.18
N GLU A 76 8.58 1.03 -11.60
CA GLU A 76 8.94 0.73 -12.99
C GLU A 76 8.40 -0.63 -13.49
N SER A 77 8.20 -1.60 -12.60
CA SER A 77 7.60 -2.89 -12.95
C SER A 77 6.18 -2.74 -13.51
N LEU A 78 5.48 -1.66 -13.12
CA LEU A 78 4.15 -1.29 -13.59
C LEU A 78 4.17 -0.28 -14.75
N ALA A 79 5.33 0.00 -15.35
CA ALA A 79 5.42 0.84 -16.52
C ALA A 79 4.53 0.32 -17.67
N GLY A 80 3.63 1.18 -18.16
CA GLY A 80 2.67 0.86 -19.21
C GLY A 80 1.35 0.27 -18.72
N LEU A 81 1.10 0.23 -17.41
CA LEU A 81 -0.22 -0.06 -16.84
C LEU A 81 -1.24 1.00 -17.31
N LYS A 82 -2.39 0.54 -17.80
CA LYS A 82 -3.47 1.42 -18.28
C LYS A 82 -4.70 1.34 -17.39
N ARG A 83 -5.66 2.24 -17.62
CA ARG A 83 -6.92 2.28 -16.85
C ARG A 83 -7.70 0.97 -16.96
N GLU A 84 -7.66 0.33 -18.13
CA GLU A 84 -8.35 -0.95 -18.38
C GLU A 84 -7.75 -2.10 -17.56
N ASP A 85 -6.49 -1.97 -17.11
CA ASP A 85 -5.79 -2.97 -16.31
C ASP A 85 -6.13 -2.87 -14.81
N LEU A 86 -6.83 -1.83 -14.34
CA LEU A 86 -7.11 -1.64 -12.90
C LEU A 86 -7.98 -2.77 -12.31
N ASN A 87 -8.84 -3.38 -13.12
CA ASN A 87 -9.58 -4.57 -12.70
C ASN A 87 -8.65 -5.79 -12.46
N LEU A 88 -7.53 -5.87 -13.18
CA LEU A 88 -6.52 -6.90 -12.99
C LEU A 88 -5.73 -6.66 -11.69
N VAL A 89 -5.45 -5.40 -11.34
CA VAL A 89 -4.87 -5.02 -10.04
C VAL A 89 -5.77 -5.45 -8.91
N LEU A 90 -7.06 -5.11 -8.99
CA LEU A 90 -8.04 -5.48 -7.96
C LEU A 90 -8.18 -7.00 -7.82
N LYS A 91 -8.19 -7.74 -8.95
CA LYS A 91 -8.16 -9.20 -8.95
C LYS A 91 -6.92 -9.74 -8.23
N ALA A 92 -5.73 -9.20 -8.55
CA ALA A 92 -4.49 -9.62 -7.92
C ALA A 92 -4.49 -9.32 -6.41
N PHE A 93 -5.06 -8.19 -5.98
CA PHE A 93 -5.24 -7.88 -4.56
C PHE A 93 -6.05 -8.95 -3.83
N TYR A 94 -7.20 -9.36 -4.39
CA TYR A 94 -8.01 -10.40 -3.76
C TYR A 94 -7.31 -11.77 -3.73
N GLU A 95 -6.50 -12.10 -4.73
CA GLU A 95 -5.72 -13.36 -4.72
C GLU A 95 -4.55 -13.34 -3.73
N ILE A 96 -3.88 -12.20 -3.53
CA ILE A 96 -2.66 -12.10 -2.70
C ILE A 96 -2.98 -11.77 -1.24
N TYR A 97 -3.98 -10.93 -1.00
CA TYR A 97 -4.36 -10.42 0.33
C TYR A 97 -5.70 -10.97 0.82
N GLY A 98 -6.44 -11.74 0.00
CA GLY A 98 -7.75 -12.26 0.39
C GLY A 98 -8.83 -11.20 0.31
N LYS A 99 -9.33 -10.72 1.45
CA LYS A 99 -10.31 -9.63 1.52
C LYS A 99 -9.78 -8.53 2.43
N PRO A 100 -8.85 -7.70 1.94
CA PRO A 100 -8.26 -6.65 2.77
C PRO A 100 -9.33 -5.63 3.18
N GLU A 101 -9.22 -5.13 4.41
CA GLU A 101 -10.07 -4.06 4.94
C GLU A 101 -9.71 -2.71 4.32
N TYR A 102 -8.43 -2.49 4.00
CA TYR A 102 -7.91 -1.25 3.40
C TYR A 102 -7.19 -1.51 2.07
N LEU A 103 -7.16 -0.50 1.20
CA LEU A 103 -6.44 -0.49 -0.08
C LEU A 103 -5.47 0.70 -0.13
#